data_AF-A0A346PIR0-F1
#
_entry.id   AF-A0A346PIR0-F1
#
_cell.length_a   1.000
_cell.length_b   1.000
_cell.length_c   1.000
_cell.angle_alpha   90.00
_cell.angle_beta   90.00
_cell.angle_gamma   90.00
#
_symmetry.space_group_name_H-M   'P 1'
#
loop_
_entity.id
_entity.type
_entity.pdbx_description
1 polymer ?
#
loop_
_entity_poly.entity_id
_entity_poly.type
_entity_poly.pdbx_seq_one_letter_code
_entity_poly.pdbx_strand_id
1 'polypeptide(L)'
;MEQPEPAEGWPDEPLSEAAASDLLEGDVVAVWVMDHDDGVRSVALPPGAPDDAVVDVVLETTEAFEMYSYSRGQWMDYGTQRKDDDEAPSMAGTLQSYRVLAGDSDAL
;
A
#
# COMPACT_ATOMS: atom_id res chain seq x y z
N MET A 1 -4.85 6.75 -16.32
CA MET A 1 -3.86 6.23 -15.36
C MET A 1 -2.49 6.52 -15.93
N GLU A 2 -1.72 7.34 -15.22
CA GLU A 2 -0.30 7.48 -15.51
C GLU A 2 0.41 6.14 -15.23
N GLN A 3 1.54 5.91 -15.88
CA GLN A 3 2.29 4.68 -15.63
C GLN A 3 2.94 4.78 -14.25
N PRO A 4 2.95 3.70 -13.45
CA PRO A 4 3.58 3.74 -12.14
C PRO A 4 5.09 3.99 -12.28
N GLU A 5 5.65 4.72 -11.34
CA GLU A 5 7.06 5.12 -11.30
C GLU A 5 7.76 4.45 -10.10
N PRO A 6 9.10 4.32 -10.09
CA PRO A 6 9.80 3.80 -8.92
C PRO A 6 9.53 4.68 -7.68
N ALA A 7 9.17 4.05 -6.56
CA ALA A 7 8.88 4.77 -5.32
C ALA A 7 10.19 5.23 -4.67
N GLU A 8 10.45 6.54 -4.66
CA GLU A 8 11.67 7.09 -4.06
C GLU A 8 11.67 6.94 -2.53
N GLY A 9 12.80 6.52 -1.96
CA GLY A 9 12.96 6.37 -0.49
C GLY A 9 12.43 5.05 0.08
N TRP A 10 11.80 4.20 -0.74
CA TRP A 10 11.36 2.87 -0.34
C TRP A 10 12.51 1.86 -0.34
N PRO A 11 12.47 0.81 0.49
CA PRO A 11 13.51 -0.21 0.55
C PRO A 11 13.57 -1.05 -0.72
N ASP A 12 14.69 -1.74 -0.97
CA ASP A 12 14.82 -2.67 -2.12
C ASP A 12 14.12 -4.03 -1.90
N GLU A 13 13.47 -4.22 -0.76
CA GLU A 13 12.80 -5.47 -0.37
C GLU A 13 11.33 -5.24 0.05
N PRO A 14 10.48 -6.28 0.02
CA PRO A 14 9.14 -6.20 0.59
C PRO A 14 9.20 -5.79 2.06
N LEU A 15 8.20 -5.04 2.51
CA LEU A 15 8.10 -4.67 3.93
C LEU A 15 7.62 -5.87 4.74
N SER A 16 8.02 -5.96 6.00
CA SER A 16 7.28 -6.75 6.98
C SER A 16 6.03 -5.98 7.44
N GLU A 17 5.07 -6.66 8.07
CA GLU A 17 3.94 -5.98 8.71
C GLU A 17 4.42 -4.95 9.76
N ALA A 18 5.49 -5.25 10.48
CA ALA A 18 6.06 -4.30 11.44
C ALA A 18 6.60 -3.04 10.76
N ALA A 19 7.38 -3.20 9.68
CA ALA A 19 7.93 -2.06 8.94
C ALA A 19 6.84 -1.25 8.23
N ALA A 20 5.80 -1.91 7.71
CA ALA A 20 4.64 -1.24 7.13
C ALA A 20 3.87 -0.46 8.20
N SER A 21 3.72 -0.99 9.42
CA SER A 21 3.07 -0.28 10.53
C SER A 21 3.82 0.98 10.94
N ASP A 22 5.15 0.97 10.84
CA ASP A 22 6.00 2.14 11.14
C ASP A 22 5.79 3.29 10.15
N LEU A 23 5.18 3.05 8.98
CA LEU A 23 4.76 4.10 8.03
C LEU A 23 3.59 4.95 8.56
N LEU A 24 2.99 4.59 9.70
CA LEU A 24 2.03 5.43 10.42
C LEU A 24 2.76 6.59 11.12
N GLU A 25 3.31 7.49 10.32
CA GLU A 25 4.04 8.68 10.76
C GLU A 25 3.66 9.91 9.92
N GLY A 26 4.09 11.10 10.38
CA GLY A 26 3.78 12.35 9.68
C GLY A 26 2.28 12.64 9.61
N ASP A 27 1.75 12.76 8.39
CA ASP A 27 0.35 13.03 8.07
C ASP A 27 -0.47 11.79 7.69
N VAL A 28 0.14 10.59 7.77
CA VAL A 28 -0.53 9.31 7.57
C VAL A 28 -1.45 9.01 8.75
N VAL A 29 -2.74 8.78 8.47
CA VAL A 29 -3.77 8.45 9.46
C VAL A 29 -4.08 6.96 9.53
N ALA A 30 -3.86 6.23 8.43
CA ALA A 30 -3.99 4.78 8.38
C ALA A 30 -3.05 4.16 7.33
N VAL A 31 -2.51 2.99 7.67
CA VAL A 31 -1.75 2.14 6.76
C VAL A 31 -2.61 0.94 6.39
N TRP A 32 -2.86 0.79 5.11
CA TRP A 32 -3.65 -0.31 4.55
C TRP A 32 -2.74 -1.29 3.84
N VAL A 33 -2.99 -2.58 4.02
CA VAL A 33 -2.27 -3.65 3.32
C VAL A 33 -3.22 -4.64 2.69
N MET A 34 -2.83 -5.19 1.54
CA MET A 34 -3.57 -6.28 0.92
C MET A 34 -3.03 -7.62 1.44
N ASP A 35 -3.92 -8.44 1.99
CA ASP A 35 -3.62 -9.83 2.29
C ASP A 35 -3.74 -10.65 1.00
N HIS A 36 -2.60 -11.01 0.43
CA HIS A 36 -2.55 -11.88 -0.72
C HIS A 36 -2.67 -13.35 -0.32
N ASP A 37 -3.46 -14.11 -1.07
CA ASP A 37 -3.44 -15.57 -1.00
C ASP A 37 -2.04 -16.12 -1.39
N ASP A 38 -1.69 -17.30 -0.86
CA ASP A 38 -0.39 -17.97 -1.09
C ASP A 38 0.02 -18.05 -2.57
N GLY A 39 -0.96 -18.22 -3.46
CA GLY A 39 -0.74 -18.25 -4.91
C GLY A 39 -0.14 -16.95 -5.45
N VAL A 40 -0.68 -15.79 -5.05
CA VAL A 40 -0.20 -14.47 -5.47
C VAL A 40 1.13 -14.15 -4.78
N ARG A 41 1.24 -14.46 -3.49
CA ARG A 41 2.48 -14.31 -2.72
C ARG A 41 3.66 -15.01 -3.39
N SER A 42 3.47 -16.24 -3.89
CA SER A 42 4.54 -17.02 -4.53
C SER A 42 5.10 -16.40 -5.83
N VAL A 43 4.35 -15.51 -6.48
CA VAL A 43 4.76 -14.84 -7.73
C VAL A 43 5.37 -13.47 -7.45
N ALA A 44 4.81 -12.74 -6.49
CA ALA A 44 5.23 -11.38 -6.15
C ALA A 44 6.49 -11.37 -5.27
N LEU A 45 6.63 -12.35 -4.38
CA LEU A 45 7.70 -12.38 -3.40
C LEU A 45 8.94 -13.14 -3.89
N PRO A 46 10.15 -12.67 -3.54
CA PRO A 46 11.35 -13.44 -3.74
C PRO A 46 11.34 -14.73 -2.89
N PRO A 47 12.05 -15.78 -3.33
CA PRO A 47 12.17 -17.01 -2.54
C PRO A 47 12.79 -16.72 -1.18
N GLY A 48 12.12 -17.15 -0.10
CA GLY A 48 12.55 -16.92 1.27
C GLY A 48 12.07 -15.59 1.88
N ALA A 49 11.21 -14.85 1.20
CA ALA A 49 10.48 -13.75 1.82
C ALA A 49 9.68 -14.25 3.03
N PRO A 50 9.56 -13.43 4.09
CA PRO A 50 8.87 -13.85 5.30
C PRO A 50 7.36 -13.98 5.08
N ASP A 51 6.71 -14.76 5.94
CA ASP A 51 5.26 -15.04 5.85
C ASP A 51 4.41 -13.77 6.08
N ASP A 52 4.96 -12.76 6.73
CA ASP A 52 4.35 -11.44 6.98
C ASP A 52 4.80 -10.39 5.95
N ALA A 53 5.42 -10.79 4.84
CA ALA A 53 5.80 -9.86 3.79
C ALA A 53 4.57 -9.17 3.19
N VAL A 54 4.65 -7.85 3.09
CA VAL A 54 3.68 -6.93 2.53
C VAL A 54 4.22 -6.41 1.20
N VAL A 55 3.41 -6.54 0.16
CA VAL A 55 3.75 -6.10 -1.21
C VAL A 55 2.77 -5.08 -1.78
N ASP A 56 1.65 -4.81 -1.13
CA ASP A 56 0.74 -3.74 -1.52
C ASP A 56 0.38 -2.94 -0.28
N VAL A 57 0.64 -1.63 -0.35
CA VAL A 57 0.44 -0.67 0.73
C VAL A 57 -0.34 0.52 0.18
N VAL A 58 -1.37 0.94 0.90
CA VAL A 58 -1.98 2.26 0.70
C VAL A 58 -1.77 3.08 1.97
N LEU A 59 -1.11 4.22 1.82
CA LEU A 59 -0.98 5.20 2.89
C LEU A 59 -2.16 6.17 2.76
N GLU A 60 -3.04 6.14 3.75
CA GLU A 60 -4.11 7.11 3.84
C GLU A 60 -3.61 8.30 4.65
N THR A 61 -3.56 9.47 4.02
CA THR A 61 -3.30 10.74 4.69
C THR A 61 -4.61 11.44 5.00
N THR A 62 -4.54 12.57 5.69
CA THR A 62 -5.72 13.43 5.89
C THR A 62 -6.35 13.91 4.58
N GLU A 63 -5.56 13.96 3.50
CA GLU A 63 -5.94 14.60 2.24
C GLU A 63 -6.07 13.62 1.06
N ALA A 64 -5.43 12.46 1.12
CA ALA A 64 -5.30 11.57 -0.02
C ALA A 64 -5.07 10.10 0.36
N PHE A 65 -5.02 9.26 -0.68
CA PHE A 65 -4.54 7.88 -0.64
C PHE A 65 -3.33 7.76 -1.56
N GLU A 66 -2.19 7.38 -1.02
CA GLU A 66 -0.95 7.13 -1.77
C GLU A 66 -0.77 5.62 -1.92
N MET A 67 -0.58 5.14 -3.15
CA MET A 67 -0.65 3.72 -3.47
C MET A 67 0.69 3.17 -3.91
N TYR A 68 1.16 2.13 -3.23
CA TYR A 68 2.46 1.52 -3.47
C TYR A 68 2.36 0.01 -3.63
N SER A 69 3.11 -0.55 -4.57
CA SER A 69 3.21 -2.00 -4.77
C SER A 69 4.63 -2.45 -5.06
N TYR A 70 5.08 -3.51 -4.39
CA TYR A 70 6.34 -4.18 -4.64
C TYR A 70 6.15 -5.21 -5.75
N SER A 71 6.80 -4.95 -6.89
CA SER A 71 6.75 -5.87 -8.02
C SER A 71 8.08 -5.90 -8.75
N ARG A 72 8.46 -7.07 -9.27
CA ARG A 72 9.69 -7.27 -10.06
C ARG A 72 10.98 -6.81 -9.35
N GLY A 73 11.01 -6.85 -8.02
CA GLY A 73 12.19 -6.52 -7.24
C GLY A 73 12.32 -5.05 -6.82
N GLN A 74 11.26 -4.24 -6.97
CA GLN A 74 11.27 -2.83 -6.56
C GLN A 74 9.87 -2.35 -6.16
N TRP A 75 9.80 -1.32 -5.31
CA TRP A 75 8.56 -0.61 -5.03
C TRP A 75 8.21 0.36 -6.16
N MET A 76 6.92 0.40 -6.47
CA MET A 76 6.32 1.23 -7.49
C MET A 76 5.27 2.14 -6.84
N ASP A 77 5.32 3.42 -7.16
CA ASP A 77 4.33 4.43 -6.85
C ASP A 77 3.26 4.43 -7.96
N TYR A 78 2.02 4.14 -7.58
CA TYR A 78 0.84 4.11 -8.47
C TYR A 78 0.08 5.44 -8.49
N GLY A 79 0.62 6.45 -7.82
CA GLY A 79 0.09 7.79 -7.72
C GLY A 79 -0.75 8.00 -6.48
N THR A 80 -1.19 9.25 -6.35
CA THR A 80 -1.96 9.76 -5.23
C THR A 80 -3.38 10.05 -5.67
N GLN A 81 -4.36 9.53 -4.92
CA GLN A 81 -5.75 9.89 -5.10
C GLN A 81 -6.23 10.84 -4.01
N ARG A 82 -6.57 12.06 -4.41
CA ARG A 82 -7.09 13.10 -3.52
C ARG A 82 -8.52 12.79 -3.06
N LYS A 83 -8.79 13.00 -1.77
CA LYS A 83 -10.11 12.74 -1.14
C LYS A 83 -11.17 13.77 -1.52
N ASP A 84 -10.74 14.97 -1.91
CA ASP A 84 -11.58 16.09 -2.35
C ASP A 84 -11.76 16.15 -3.88
N ASP A 85 -11.29 15.15 -4.61
CA ASP A 85 -11.52 15.02 -6.05
C ASP A 85 -12.87 14.33 -6.33
N ASP A 86 -13.91 15.14 -6.55
CA ASP A 86 -15.27 14.68 -6.89
C ASP A 86 -15.36 13.96 -8.24
N GLU A 87 -14.36 14.10 -9.12
CA GLU A 87 -14.30 13.42 -10.42
C GLU A 87 -13.62 12.05 -10.34
N ALA A 88 -12.86 11.79 -9.26
CA ALA A 88 -12.17 10.53 -9.04
C ALA A 88 -13.10 9.45 -8.44
N PRO A 89 -12.98 8.18 -8.85
CA PRO A 89 -13.80 7.10 -8.31
C PRO A 89 -13.46 6.82 -6.84
N SER A 90 -14.44 6.62 -5.97
CA SER A 90 -14.19 6.36 -4.54
C SER A 90 -13.22 5.19 -4.29
N MET A 91 -12.25 5.40 -3.39
CA MET A 91 -11.32 4.36 -2.92
C MET A 91 -11.98 3.28 -2.07
N ALA A 92 -13.20 3.49 -1.56
CA ALA A 92 -13.90 2.50 -0.74
C ALA A 92 -14.12 1.16 -1.49
N GLY A 93 -14.24 1.21 -2.82
CA GLY A 93 -14.28 -0.01 -3.65
C GLY A 93 -12.97 -0.80 -3.63
N THR A 94 -11.85 -0.11 -3.76
CA THR A 94 -10.51 -0.70 -3.72
C THR A 94 -10.16 -1.22 -2.33
N LEU A 95 -10.42 -0.40 -1.29
CA LEU A 95 -10.06 -0.70 0.10
C LEU A 95 -10.84 -1.86 0.72
N GLN A 96 -11.95 -2.30 0.11
CA GLN A 96 -12.67 -3.51 0.55
C GLN A 96 -11.82 -4.79 0.48
N SER A 97 -10.80 -4.82 -0.38
CA SER A 97 -9.84 -5.94 -0.48
C SER A 97 -8.59 -5.72 0.39
N TYR A 98 -8.52 -4.61 1.12
CA TYR A 98 -7.43 -4.27 2.02
C TYR A 98 -7.90 -4.38 3.48
N ARG A 99 -6.96 -4.58 4.39
CA ARG A 99 -7.18 -4.38 5.82
C ARG A 99 -6.36 -3.21 6.33
N VAL A 100 -6.89 -2.50 7.32
CA VAL A 100 -6.10 -1.55 8.10
C VAL A 100 -5.10 -2.35 8.93
N LEU A 101 -3.82 -2.12 8.69
CA LEU A 101 -2.73 -2.70 9.48
C LEU A 101 -2.42 -1.84 10.71
N ALA A 102 -2.42 -0.52 10.54
CA ALA A 102 -2.15 0.45 11.60
C ALA A 102 -2.97 1.74 11.40
N GLY A 103 -3.29 2.43 12.50
CA GLY A 103 -4.06 3.68 12.49
C GLY A 103 -5.57 3.50 12.55
N ASP A 104 -6.29 4.61 12.39
CA ASP A 104 -7.75 4.69 12.42
C ASP A 104 -8.23 5.37 11.14
N SER A 105 -8.97 4.63 10.31
CA SER A 105 -9.51 5.16 9.06
C SER A 105 -11.02 5.39 9.15
N ASP A 106 -11.46 6.52 8.57
CA ASP A 106 -12.86 6.85 8.33
C ASP A 106 -13.31 6.53 6.89
N ALA A 107 -12.49 5.82 6.10
CA ALA A 107 -12.74 5.57 4.68
C ALA A 107 -13.71 4.39 4.38
N LEU A 108 -14.20 3.68 5.41
CA LEU A 108 -15.12 2.53 5.32
C LEU A 108 -16.46 2.75 6.02
#